data_AF-A0AAW6FS37-F1
#
_entry.id   AF-A0AAW6FS37-F1
#
_cell.length_a   1.000
_cell.length_b   1.000
_cell.length_c   1.000
_cell.angle_alpha   90.00
_cell.angle_beta   90.00
_cell.angle_gamma   90.00
#
_symmetry.space_group_name_H-M   'P 1'
#
loop_
_entity.id
_entity.type
_entity.pdbx_description
1 polymer ?
#
loop_
_entity_poly.entity_id
_entity_poly.type
_entity_poly.pdbx_seq_one_letter_code
_entity_poly.pdbx_strand_id
1 'polypeptide(L)'
;MPTKKYDEIVKLPCDKLAQTMSDMTYLYKETKVPKTHYKKLMEETIEEQMSDIVTMKMLDVYLKTLKQIIDDSPVLFLKSLLCLEMKINPTNMRPQEQVALSVATDYFLDNKKVLKSILNDKIIDIYKDTLENGVLNNDMDIKAVCSGHEFGLFHSWELTGIQLKETDIKVQVDEYEYILYKGETNEDTKKIDDLLDKAGGRITTEFQC
;
A
#
# COMPACT_ATOMS: atom_id res chain seq x y z
N MET A 1 32.20 39.96 8.63
CA MET A 1 31.32 40.24 7.47
C MET A 1 30.01 40.80 8.01
N PRO A 2 29.38 41.81 7.39
CA PRO A 2 28.10 42.31 7.85
C PRO A 2 27.02 41.24 7.67
N THR A 3 26.26 40.98 8.74
CA THR A 3 25.13 40.06 8.76
C THR A 3 24.02 40.58 7.85
N LYS A 4 23.45 39.75 6.97
CA LYS A 4 22.34 40.19 6.13
C LYS A 4 21.06 40.19 6.95
N LYS A 5 20.16 41.15 6.68
CA LYS A 5 18.83 41.21 7.32
C LYS A 5 18.03 39.90 7.14
N TYR A 6 18.25 39.20 6.03
CA TYR A 6 17.72 37.85 5.79
C TYR A 6 18.14 36.84 6.87
N ASP A 7 19.41 36.83 7.27
CA ASP A 7 19.97 35.85 8.23
C ASP A 7 19.37 36.00 9.63
N GLU A 8 18.86 37.19 9.94
CA GLU A 8 18.14 37.49 11.18
C GLU A 8 16.65 37.13 11.07
N ILE A 9 16.02 37.42 9.94
CA ILE A 9 14.59 37.18 9.68
C ILE A 9 14.24 35.68 9.73
N VAL A 10 15.08 34.82 9.14
CA VAL A 10 14.83 33.36 9.07
C VAL A 10 14.80 32.71 10.46
N LYS A 11 15.38 33.35 11.49
CA LYS A 11 15.43 32.83 12.86
C LYS A 11 14.25 33.31 13.73
N LEU A 12 13.39 34.19 13.21
CA LEU A 12 12.31 34.79 14.00
C LEU A 12 11.14 33.81 14.21
N PRO A 13 10.56 33.75 15.42
CA PRO A 13 9.27 33.09 15.65
C PRO A 13 8.16 33.71 14.79
N CYS A 14 7.15 32.92 14.41
CA CYS A 14 6.05 33.32 13.52
C CYS A 14 5.43 34.69 13.90
N ASP A 15 5.15 34.91 15.18
CA ASP A 15 4.56 36.16 15.66
C ASP A 15 5.48 37.39 15.45
N LYS A 16 6.80 37.23 15.64
CA LYS A 16 7.78 38.30 15.40
C LYS A 16 8.03 38.51 13.91
N LEU A 17 8.02 37.43 13.13
CA LEU A 17 8.11 37.50 11.68
C LEU A 17 6.91 38.26 11.08
N ALA A 18 5.69 37.98 11.56
CA ALA A 18 4.47 38.65 11.13
C ALA A 18 4.52 40.16 11.39
N GLN A 19 5.06 40.56 12.55
CA GLN A 19 5.29 41.97 12.86
C GLN A 19 6.32 42.58 11.91
N THR A 20 7.46 41.88 11.70
CA THR A 20 8.52 42.34 10.81
C THR A 20 8.03 42.52 9.37
N MET A 21 7.15 41.63 8.88
CA MET A 21 6.51 41.76 7.56
C MET A 21 5.59 42.98 7.49
N SER A 22 4.77 43.21 8.52
CA SER A 22 3.93 44.41 8.63
C SER A 22 4.78 45.69 8.55
N ASP A 23 5.89 45.73 9.28
CA ASP A 23 6.80 46.87 9.31
C ASP A 23 7.51 47.06 7.95
N MET A 24 7.97 45.98 7.30
CA MET A 24 8.59 46.04 5.98
C MET A 24 7.59 46.49 4.89
N THR A 25 6.34 46.06 4.97
CA THR A 25 5.28 46.50 4.04
C THR A 25 4.95 47.97 4.24
N TYR A 26 4.99 48.47 5.48
CA TYR A 26 4.83 49.89 5.76
C TYR A 26 5.96 50.73 5.13
N LEU A 27 7.21 50.24 5.15
CA LEU A 27 8.32 50.93 4.47
C LEU A 27 8.11 51.03 2.95
N TYR A 28 7.26 50.18 2.37
CA TYR A 28 6.83 50.31 0.99
C TYR A 28 5.58 51.19 0.88
N LYS A 29 5.80 52.48 0.59
CA LYS A 29 4.74 53.47 0.32
C LYS A 29 3.71 53.60 1.44
N GLU A 30 4.12 53.40 2.69
CA GLU A 30 3.25 53.51 3.87
C GLU A 30 2.05 52.54 3.82
N THR A 31 2.20 51.43 3.12
CA THR A 31 1.14 50.42 2.97
C THR A 31 0.87 49.75 4.31
N LYS A 32 -0.37 49.84 4.81
CA LYS A 32 -0.75 49.29 6.12
C LYS A 32 -1.41 47.94 5.96
N VAL A 33 -0.67 46.88 6.28
CA VAL A 33 -1.20 45.52 6.41
C VAL A 33 -1.04 45.06 7.85
N PRO A 34 -2.13 44.75 8.58
CA PRO A 34 -2.06 44.35 9.99
C PRO A 34 -1.25 43.07 10.21
N LYS A 35 -0.50 43.01 11.32
CA LYS A 35 0.21 41.80 11.78
C LYS A 35 -0.68 40.55 11.77
N THR A 36 -1.94 40.69 12.17
CA THR A 36 -2.91 39.60 12.24
C THR A 36 -3.17 38.94 10.88
N HIS A 37 -3.10 39.70 9.80
CA HIS A 37 -3.24 39.17 8.44
C HIS A 37 -2.08 38.23 8.09
N TYR A 38 -0.83 38.70 8.28
CA TYR A 38 0.36 37.89 8.00
C TYR A 38 0.47 36.68 8.93
N LYS A 39 0.14 36.86 10.21
CA LYS A 39 0.12 35.77 11.18
C LYS A 39 -0.89 34.69 10.78
N LYS A 40 -2.10 35.07 10.37
CA LYS A 40 -3.12 34.14 9.87
C LYS A 40 -2.66 33.38 8.62
N LEU A 41 -2.00 34.06 7.67
CA LEU A 41 -1.45 33.41 6.46
C LEU A 41 -0.33 32.41 6.78
N MET A 42 0.50 32.69 7.78
CA MET A 42 1.60 31.79 8.17
C MET A 42 1.17 30.66 9.12
N GLU A 43 0.07 30.86 9.84
CA GLU A 43 -0.57 29.84 10.69
C GLU A 43 -1.56 28.98 9.91
N GLU A 44 -1.79 29.27 8.63
CA GLU A 44 -2.62 28.46 7.73
C GLU A 44 -1.94 27.10 7.52
N THR A 45 -2.61 26.02 7.95
CA THR A 45 -2.01 24.69 7.98
C THR A 45 -1.81 24.14 6.57
N ILE A 46 -0.56 23.77 6.23
CA ILE A 46 -0.25 22.93 5.07
C ILE A 46 -0.52 21.46 5.46
N GLU A 47 -1.79 21.15 5.74
CA GLU A 47 -2.21 19.93 6.43
C GLU A 47 -1.81 18.63 5.70
N GLU A 48 -1.89 18.60 4.36
CA GLU A 48 -1.55 17.41 3.57
C GLU A 48 -0.05 17.09 3.56
N GLN A 49 0.83 18.08 3.43
CA GLN A 49 2.28 17.82 3.32
C GLN A 49 2.92 17.44 4.66
N MET A 50 2.36 17.87 5.79
CA MET A 50 2.87 17.48 7.11
C MET A 50 2.59 16.00 7.42
N SER A 51 1.44 15.46 6.99
CA SER A 51 1.11 14.04 7.17
C SER A 51 2.13 13.14 6.47
N ASP A 52 2.47 13.44 5.22
CA ASP A 52 3.42 12.63 4.44
C ASP A 52 4.84 12.78 4.97
N ILE A 53 5.26 13.99 5.35
CA ILE A 53 6.58 14.22 5.94
C ILE A 53 6.73 13.48 7.28
N VAL A 54 5.69 13.49 8.12
CA VAL A 54 5.70 12.76 9.39
C VAL A 54 5.69 11.25 9.16
N THR A 55 4.88 10.77 8.21
CA THR A 55 4.80 9.35 7.83
C THR A 55 6.15 8.85 7.33
N MET A 56 6.83 9.60 6.46
CA MET A 56 8.17 9.25 5.95
C MET A 56 9.23 9.26 7.06
N LYS A 57 9.15 10.21 8.01
CA LYS A 57 10.02 10.22 9.19
C LYS A 57 9.78 9.01 10.09
N MET A 58 8.53 8.63 10.32
CA MET A 58 8.20 7.41 11.07
C MET A 58 8.71 6.17 10.34
N LEU A 59 8.54 6.08 9.02
CA LEU A 59 9.07 4.98 8.21
C LEU A 59 10.59 4.85 8.35
N ASP A 60 11.33 5.96 8.30
CA ASP A 60 12.79 5.96 8.52
C ASP A 60 13.15 5.47 9.94
N VAL A 61 12.40 5.90 10.97
CA VAL A 61 12.59 5.41 12.35
C VAL A 61 12.34 3.90 12.44
N TYR A 62 11.26 3.39 11.84
CA TYR A 62 10.99 1.95 11.79
C TYR A 62 12.09 1.20 11.06
N LEU A 63 12.54 1.70 9.90
CA LEU A 63 13.60 1.06 9.12
C LEU A 63 14.92 0.97 9.92
N LYS A 64 15.31 2.05 10.59
CA LYS A 64 16.52 2.08 11.44
C LYS A 64 16.40 1.10 12.61
N THR A 65 15.24 1.08 13.26
CA THR A 65 14.97 0.16 14.38
C THR A 65 15.02 -1.30 13.92
N LEU A 66 14.39 -1.63 12.80
CA LEU A 66 14.41 -2.98 12.23
C LEU A 66 15.82 -3.42 11.85
N LYS A 67 16.60 -2.54 11.20
CA LYS A 67 18.01 -2.81 10.88
C LYS A 67 18.81 -3.11 12.14
N GLN A 68 18.68 -2.29 13.17
CA GLN A 68 19.36 -2.51 14.44
C GLN A 68 18.98 -3.86 15.06
N ILE A 69 17.69 -4.22 15.10
CA ILE A 69 17.23 -5.51 15.63
C ILE A 69 17.83 -6.69 14.84
N ILE A 70 17.86 -6.59 13.51
CA ILE A 70 18.43 -7.63 12.63
C ILE A 70 19.93 -7.80 12.89
N ASP A 71 20.65 -6.69 13.02
CA ASP A 71 22.10 -6.68 13.26
C ASP A 71 22.44 -7.22 14.65
N ASP A 72 21.66 -6.85 15.68
CA ASP A 72 21.85 -7.30 17.06
C ASP A 72 21.61 -8.81 17.20
N SER A 73 20.55 -9.33 16.57
CA SER A 73 20.29 -10.77 16.55
C SER A 73 19.36 -11.18 15.40
N PRO A 74 19.90 -11.74 14.30
CA PRO A 74 19.09 -12.19 13.17
C PRO A 74 18.20 -13.38 13.54
N VAL A 75 18.63 -14.22 14.49
CA VAL A 75 17.86 -15.39 14.99
C VAL A 75 16.58 -14.93 15.68
N LEU A 76 16.70 -14.04 16.68
CA LEU A 76 15.54 -13.53 17.41
C LEU A 76 14.60 -12.74 16.50
N PHE A 77 15.13 -11.94 15.58
CA PHE A 77 14.31 -11.24 14.60
C PHE A 77 13.41 -12.20 13.80
N LEU A 78 13.97 -13.27 13.25
CA LEU A 78 13.21 -14.26 12.48
C LEU A 78 12.21 -15.03 13.34
N LYS A 79 12.60 -15.42 14.57
CA LYS A 79 11.68 -16.06 15.52
C LYS A 79 10.51 -15.13 15.86
N SER A 80 10.76 -13.83 16.04
CA SER A 80 9.72 -12.84 16.29
C SER A 80 8.75 -12.70 15.12
N LEU A 81 9.24 -12.70 13.87
CA LEU A 81 8.37 -12.69 12.68
C LEU A 81 7.48 -13.93 12.62
N LEU A 82 8.06 -15.12 12.86
CA LEU A 82 7.30 -16.37 12.88
C LEU A 82 6.26 -16.39 14.02
N CYS A 83 6.62 -15.88 15.20
CA CYS A 83 5.66 -15.74 16.30
C CYS A 83 4.51 -14.80 15.94
N LEU A 84 4.78 -13.69 15.24
CA LEU A 84 3.77 -12.75 14.78
C LEU A 84 2.81 -13.40 13.78
N GLU A 85 3.36 -14.04 12.75
CA GLU A 85 2.59 -14.70 11.67
C GLU A 85 1.72 -15.84 12.21
N MET A 86 2.32 -16.69 13.04
CA MET A 86 1.64 -17.86 13.61
C MET A 86 0.80 -17.51 14.84
N LYS A 87 0.79 -16.24 15.27
CA LYS A 87 0.10 -15.74 16.48
C LYS A 87 0.51 -16.51 17.75
N ILE A 88 1.78 -16.86 17.87
CA ILE A 88 2.35 -17.58 19.01
C ILE A 88 2.83 -16.58 20.06
N ASN A 89 2.40 -16.76 21.31
CA ASN A 89 2.93 -15.98 22.42
C ASN A 89 4.26 -16.60 22.93
N PRO A 90 5.39 -15.88 22.86
CA PRO A 90 6.68 -16.41 23.28
C PRO A 90 6.78 -16.73 24.78
N THR A 91 5.95 -16.12 25.64
CA THR A 91 5.99 -16.39 27.09
C THR A 91 5.28 -17.69 27.47
N ASN A 92 4.34 -18.16 26.65
CA ASN A 92 3.49 -19.32 26.93
C ASN A 92 3.61 -20.41 25.83
N MET A 93 4.80 -20.52 25.23
CA MET A 93 5.04 -21.38 24.08
C MET A 93 5.18 -22.86 24.45
N ARG A 94 4.50 -23.74 23.71
CA ARG A 94 4.59 -25.19 23.87
C ARG A 94 5.96 -25.72 23.41
N PRO A 95 6.47 -26.83 23.98
CA PRO A 95 7.78 -27.38 23.59
C PRO A 95 7.91 -27.64 22.08
N GLN A 96 6.85 -28.15 21.44
CA GLN A 96 6.84 -28.41 19.99
C GLN A 96 6.96 -27.13 19.15
N GLU A 97 6.41 -26.00 19.61
CA GLU A 97 6.52 -24.70 18.93
C GLU A 97 7.94 -24.14 19.06
N GLN A 98 8.59 -24.34 20.21
CA GLN A 98 9.98 -23.94 20.43
C GLN A 98 10.94 -24.68 19.48
N VAL A 99 10.72 -25.99 19.32
CA VAL A 99 11.49 -26.83 18.39
C VAL A 99 11.23 -26.39 16.95
N ALA A 100 9.96 -26.24 16.55
CA ALA A 100 9.59 -25.82 15.20
C ALA A 100 10.19 -24.45 14.83
N LEU A 101 10.14 -23.47 15.73
CA LEU A 101 10.76 -22.16 15.53
C LEU A 101 12.26 -22.25 15.33
N SER A 102 12.95 -23.10 16.10
CA SER A 102 14.40 -23.25 15.98
C SER A 102 14.76 -23.89 14.64
N VAL A 103 14.10 -25.00 14.27
CA VAL A 103 14.31 -25.66 12.98
C VAL A 103 14.05 -24.71 11.80
N ALA A 104 12.95 -23.97 11.81
CA ALA A 104 12.62 -23.03 10.75
C ALA A 104 13.63 -21.87 10.64
N THR A 105 14.09 -21.36 11.79
CA THR A 105 15.06 -20.26 11.82
C THR A 105 16.44 -20.72 11.35
N ASP A 106 16.89 -21.90 11.79
CA ASP A 106 18.17 -22.48 11.38
C ASP A 106 18.16 -22.74 9.87
N TYR A 107 17.07 -23.30 9.35
CA TYR A 107 16.89 -23.48 7.91
C TYR A 107 17.01 -22.15 7.14
N PHE A 108 16.36 -21.08 7.62
CA PHE A 108 16.46 -19.77 6.95
C PHE A 108 17.89 -19.22 6.97
N LEU A 109 18.60 -19.33 8.09
CA LEU A 109 19.95 -18.81 8.23
C LEU A 109 20.96 -19.56 7.37
N ASP A 110 20.86 -20.89 7.34
CA ASP A 110 21.71 -21.74 6.50
C ASP A 110 21.48 -21.51 5.01
N ASN A 111 20.24 -21.15 4.64
CA ASN A 111 19.84 -20.90 3.25
C ASN A 111 19.72 -19.41 2.91
N LYS A 112 20.25 -18.50 3.74
CA LYS A 112 20.10 -17.04 3.58
C LYS A 112 20.55 -16.53 2.20
N LYS A 113 21.56 -17.16 1.60
CA LYS A 113 22.04 -16.84 0.24
C LYS A 113 21.05 -17.23 -0.88
N VAL A 114 20.23 -18.26 -0.64
CA VAL A 114 19.25 -18.79 -1.59
C VAL A 114 17.91 -18.06 -1.44
N LEU A 115 17.50 -17.75 -0.20
CA LEU A 115 16.19 -17.15 0.11
C LEU A 115 16.09 -15.66 -0.25
N LYS A 116 17.22 -14.95 -0.42
CA LYS A 116 17.39 -13.57 -0.93
C LYS A 116 16.63 -12.41 -0.23
N SER A 117 15.44 -12.65 0.31
CA SER A 117 14.54 -11.66 0.90
C SER A 117 13.83 -12.22 2.14
N ILE A 118 13.51 -11.34 3.09
CA ILE A 118 12.65 -11.62 4.24
C ILE A 118 11.17 -11.36 3.89
N LEU A 119 10.93 -10.57 2.85
CA LEU A 119 9.59 -10.21 2.37
C LEU A 119 9.14 -11.17 1.27
N ASN A 120 7.84 -11.41 1.19
CA ASN A 120 7.22 -12.20 0.14
C ASN A 120 7.53 -11.61 -1.26
N ASP A 121 7.97 -12.46 -2.19
CA ASP A 121 8.36 -12.05 -3.54
C ASP A 121 7.23 -11.31 -4.28
N LYS A 122 5.97 -11.69 -4.07
CA LYS A 122 4.80 -11.02 -4.68
C LYS A 122 4.69 -9.55 -4.24
N ILE A 123 5.02 -9.22 -2.99
CA ILE A 123 4.99 -7.83 -2.51
C ILE A 123 6.09 -7.03 -3.20
N ILE A 124 7.27 -7.64 -3.39
CA ILE A 124 8.39 -7.03 -4.11
C ILE A 124 8.02 -6.80 -5.58
N ASP A 125 7.36 -7.76 -6.20
CA ASP A 125 6.92 -7.65 -7.60
C ASP A 125 5.88 -6.55 -7.77
N ILE A 126 4.89 -6.45 -6.88
CA ILE A 126 3.92 -5.33 -6.88
C ILE A 126 4.64 -3.98 -6.75
N TYR A 127 5.63 -3.87 -5.85
CA TYR A 127 6.40 -2.64 -5.68
C TYR A 127 7.16 -2.28 -6.97
N LYS A 128 7.85 -3.25 -7.59
CA LYS A 128 8.61 -3.03 -8.82
C LYS A 128 7.72 -2.65 -9.98
N ASP A 129 6.62 -3.38 -10.15
CA ASP A 129 5.63 -3.11 -11.18
C ASP A 129 5.04 -1.71 -11.03
N THR A 130 4.62 -1.34 -9.81
CA THR A 130 4.11 0.01 -9.52
C THR A 130 5.17 1.09 -9.76
N LEU A 131 6.45 0.80 -9.50
CA LEU A 131 7.55 1.74 -9.72
C LEU A 131 7.83 1.94 -11.22
N GLU A 132 7.77 0.87 -12.01
CA GLU A 132 8.06 0.90 -13.45
C GLU A 132 6.87 1.38 -14.28
N ASN A 133 5.65 0.96 -13.91
CA ASN A 133 4.43 1.12 -14.70
C ASN A 133 3.42 2.10 -14.08
N GLY A 134 3.68 2.61 -12.87
CA GLY A 134 2.74 3.43 -12.11
C GLY A 134 1.64 2.62 -11.43
N VAL A 135 0.75 3.29 -10.67
CA VAL A 135 -0.44 2.63 -10.13
C VAL A 135 -1.45 2.51 -11.28
N LEU A 136 -1.51 1.33 -11.90
CA LEU A 136 -2.67 0.99 -12.72
C LEU A 136 -3.88 0.96 -11.78
N ASN A 137 -4.93 1.74 -12.07
CA ASN A 137 -6.19 1.67 -11.33
C ASN A 137 -6.68 0.22 -11.40
N ASN A 138 -6.54 -0.53 -10.30
CA ASN A 138 -6.86 -1.96 -10.22
C ASN A 138 -8.36 -2.28 -10.27
N ASP A 139 -9.21 -1.30 -10.60
CA ASP A 139 -10.58 -1.56 -11.04
C ASP A 139 -10.63 -2.23 -12.44
N MET A 140 -9.51 -2.26 -13.19
CA MET A 140 -9.46 -2.80 -14.56
C MET A 140 -9.04 -4.26 -14.72
N ASP A 141 -8.74 -5.02 -13.66
CA ASP A 141 -8.39 -6.45 -13.78
C ASP A 141 -9.49 -7.39 -13.27
N ILE A 142 -10.74 -6.93 -13.36
CA ILE A 142 -11.93 -7.75 -13.14
C ILE A 142 -12.37 -8.33 -14.48
N LYS A 143 -12.53 -9.66 -14.53
CA LYS A 143 -13.10 -10.39 -15.66
C LYS A 143 -14.47 -10.91 -15.29
N ALA A 144 -15.42 -10.74 -16.20
CA ALA A 144 -16.69 -11.46 -16.14
C ALA A 144 -16.46 -12.88 -16.67
N VAL A 145 -16.57 -13.90 -15.83
CA VAL A 145 -16.51 -15.31 -16.26
C VAL A 145 -17.84 -16.01 -16.06
N CYS A 146 -18.17 -16.95 -16.93
CA CYS A 146 -19.43 -17.68 -16.89
C CYS A 146 -19.27 -19.21 -16.87
N SER A 147 -20.27 -19.85 -16.25
CA SER A 147 -20.56 -21.27 -16.37
C SER A 147 -22.06 -21.42 -16.61
N GLY A 148 -22.44 -22.07 -17.71
CA GLY A 148 -23.84 -22.23 -18.08
C GLY A 148 -24.57 -20.88 -18.28
N HIS A 149 -25.60 -20.65 -17.46
CA HIS A 149 -26.43 -19.44 -17.50
C HIS A 149 -26.04 -18.39 -16.46
N GLU A 150 -25.00 -18.65 -15.68
CA GLU A 150 -24.56 -17.78 -14.60
C GLU A 150 -23.19 -17.19 -14.88
N PHE A 151 -22.95 -16.01 -14.33
CA PHE A 151 -21.67 -15.32 -14.41
C PHE A 151 -21.32 -14.61 -13.10
N GLY A 152 -20.04 -14.29 -12.96
CA GLY A 152 -19.52 -13.55 -11.82
C GLY A 152 -18.35 -12.66 -12.25
N LEU A 153 -18.12 -11.62 -11.45
CA LEU A 153 -17.00 -10.71 -11.61
C LEU A 153 -15.89 -11.16 -10.66
N PHE A 154 -14.74 -11.50 -11.22
CA PHE A 154 -13.59 -11.99 -10.46
C PHE A 154 -12.34 -11.26 -10.89
N HIS A 155 -11.44 -11.03 -9.94
CA HIS A 155 -10.12 -10.55 -10.28
C HIS A 155 -9.33 -11.63 -11.03
N SER A 156 -8.44 -11.24 -11.96
CA SER A 156 -7.65 -12.22 -12.73
C SER A 156 -6.81 -13.16 -11.86
N TRP A 157 -6.43 -12.76 -10.64
CA TRP A 157 -5.71 -13.64 -9.71
C TRP A 157 -6.60 -14.77 -9.14
N GLU A 158 -7.91 -14.56 -9.00
CA GLU A 158 -8.87 -15.60 -8.59
C GLU A 158 -9.06 -16.65 -9.70
N LEU A 159 -8.74 -16.27 -10.94
CA LEU A 159 -8.84 -17.09 -12.14
C LEU A 159 -7.50 -17.75 -12.50
N THR A 160 -6.49 -17.67 -11.62
CA THR A 160 -5.17 -18.28 -11.86
C THR A 160 -5.30 -19.78 -12.06
N GLY A 161 -4.79 -20.30 -13.19
CA GLY A 161 -4.87 -21.73 -13.52
C GLY A 161 -6.16 -22.15 -14.23
N ILE A 162 -6.97 -21.18 -14.66
CA ILE A 162 -8.14 -21.36 -15.53
C ILE A 162 -7.81 -20.74 -16.88
N GLN A 163 -7.85 -21.54 -17.95
CA GLN A 163 -7.73 -21.00 -19.31
C GLN A 163 -9.09 -20.44 -19.75
N LEU A 164 -9.07 -19.19 -20.25
CA LEU A 164 -10.27 -18.43 -20.58
C LEU A 164 -10.37 -18.19 -22.09
N LYS A 165 -11.57 -18.39 -22.62
CA LYS A 165 -11.95 -18.07 -23.98
C LYS A 165 -13.00 -16.96 -23.98
N GLU A 166 -12.70 -15.87 -24.68
CA GLU A 166 -13.63 -14.76 -24.89
C GLU A 166 -14.90 -15.23 -25.62
N THR A 167 -16.04 -14.61 -25.28
CA THR A 167 -17.32 -14.82 -25.97
C THR A 167 -17.82 -13.51 -26.56
N ASP A 168 -18.78 -13.59 -27.48
CA ASP A 168 -19.41 -12.40 -28.06
C ASP A 168 -20.50 -11.78 -27.15
N ILE A 169 -20.64 -12.27 -25.91
CA ILE A 169 -21.66 -11.80 -24.96
C ILE A 169 -21.06 -10.70 -24.09
N LYS A 170 -21.81 -9.61 -23.94
CA LYS A 170 -21.50 -8.50 -23.05
C LYS A 170 -22.55 -8.37 -21.97
N VAL A 171 -22.12 -8.03 -20.76
CA VAL A 171 -22.99 -7.81 -19.60
C VAL A 171 -22.69 -6.45 -18.98
N GLN A 172 -23.73 -5.75 -18.52
CA GLN A 172 -23.59 -4.47 -17.82
C GLN A 172 -23.85 -4.63 -16.33
N VAL A 173 -22.87 -4.25 -15.53
CA VAL A 173 -22.93 -4.28 -14.06
C VAL A 173 -22.46 -2.94 -13.52
N ASP A 174 -23.28 -2.30 -12.68
CA ASP A 174 -22.95 -1.05 -11.98
C ASP A 174 -22.39 0.03 -12.92
N GLU A 175 -23.05 0.21 -14.07
CA GLU A 175 -22.71 1.16 -15.15
C GLU A 175 -21.51 0.77 -16.05
N TYR A 176 -20.82 -0.35 -15.78
CA TYR A 176 -19.70 -0.84 -16.58
C TYR A 176 -20.09 -2.01 -17.48
N GLU A 177 -19.56 -2.04 -18.71
CA GLU A 177 -19.73 -3.14 -19.66
C GLU A 177 -18.54 -4.11 -19.59
N TYR A 178 -18.84 -5.40 -19.46
CA TYR A 178 -17.84 -6.47 -19.42
C TYR A 178 -18.08 -7.47 -20.55
N ILE A 179 -17.00 -7.90 -21.21
CA ILE A 179 -17.04 -9.05 -22.10
C ILE A 179 -17.00 -10.32 -21.26
N LEU A 180 -17.88 -11.26 -21.56
CA LEU A 180 -18.02 -12.52 -20.85
C LEU A 180 -16.98 -13.52 -21.36
N TYR A 181 -16.25 -14.16 -20.45
CA TYR A 181 -15.30 -15.23 -20.75
C TYR A 181 -15.82 -16.57 -20.23
N LYS A 182 -15.53 -17.65 -20.94
CA LYS A 182 -15.81 -19.02 -20.50
C LYS A 182 -14.54 -19.84 -20.39
N GLY A 183 -14.60 -20.99 -19.72
CA GLY A 183 -13.50 -21.93 -19.71
C GLY A 183 -13.14 -22.39 -21.12
N GLU A 184 -11.85 -22.45 -21.45
CA GLU A 184 -11.37 -22.98 -22.73
C GLU A 184 -11.62 -24.49 -22.83
N THR A 185 -11.50 -25.19 -21.69
CA THR A 185 -11.81 -26.61 -21.54
C THR A 185 -12.98 -26.87 -20.57
N ASN A 186 -13.47 -28.12 -20.55
CA ASN A 186 -14.48 -28.55 -19.58
C ASN A 186 -13.96 -28.49 -18.13
N GLU A 187 -12.66 -28.73 -17.91
CA GLU A 187 -12.04 -28.63 -16.59
C GLU A 187 -12.01 -27.17 -16.12
N ASP A 188 -11.66 -26.24 -17.02
CA ASP A 188 -11.67 -24.80 -16.73
C ASP A 188 -13.08 -24.30 -16.44
N THR A 189 -14.08 -24.77 -17.20
CA THR A 189 -15.48 -24.42 -16.97
C THR A 189 -15.94 -24.89 -15.59
N LYS A 190 -15.55 -26.09 -15.17
CA LYS A 190 -15.88 -26.60 -13.84
C LYS A 190 -15.21 -25.79 -12.72
N LYS A 191 -13.97 -25.34 -12.91
CA LYS A 191 -13.30 -24.45 -11.95
C LYS A 191 -14.04 -23.11 -11.82
N ILE A 192 -14.60 -22.58 -12.91
CA ILE A 192 -15.44 -21.38 -12.88
C ILE A 192 -16.75 -21.67 -12.13
N ASP A 193 -17.39 -22.81 -12.38
CA ASP A 193 -18.60 -23.26 -11.68
C ASP A 193 -18.39 -23.29 -10.15
N ASP A 194 -17.30 -23.92 -9.71
CA ASP A 194 -16.91 -24.00 -8.29
C ASP A 194 -16.66 -22.61 -7.65
N LEU A 195 -16.26 -21.61 -8.45
CA LEU A 195 -16.09 -20.23 -7.99
C LEU A 195 -17.45 -19.51 -7.88
N LEU A 196 -18.34 -19.72 -8.86
CA LEU A 196 -19.68 -19.15 -8.86
C LEU A 196 -20.53 -19.69 -7.71
N ASP A 197 -20.46 -21.00 -7.42
CA ASP A 197 -21.16 -21.61 -6.29
C ASP A 197 -20.76 -21.00 -4.94
N LYS A 198 -19.50 -20.55 -4.81
CA LYS A 198 -18.98 -19.92 -3.59
C LYS A 198 -19.32 -18.44 -3.50
N ALA A 199 -19.26 -17.72 -4.62
CA ALA A 199 -19.42 -16.27 -4.67
C ALA A 199 -20.89 -15.83 -4.85
N GLY A 200 -21.75 -16.70 -5.37
CA GLY A 200 -23.12 -16.41 -5.79
C GLY A 200 -23.14 -15.88 -7.23
N GLY A 201 -23.41 -16.77 -8.19
CA GLY A 201 -23.57 -16.42 -9.60
C GLY A 201 -24.75 -15.49 -9.87
N ARG A 202 -24.64 -14.68 -10.92
CA ARG A 202 -25.70 -13.81 -11.45
C ARG A 202 -26.22 -14.39 -12.76
N ILE A 203 -27.52 -14.26 -13.03
CA ILE A 203 -28.12 -14.80 -14.25
C ILE A 203 -27.73 -13.94 -15.45
N THR A 204 -26.99 -14.50 -16.42
CA THR A 204 -26.41 -13.76 -17.56
C THR A 204 -27.46 -12.98 -18.36
N THR A 205 -28.63 -13.56 -18.61
CA THR A 205 -29.69 -12.92 -19.41
C THR A 205 -30.30 -11.68 -18.77
N GLU A 206 -30.19 -11.51 -17.45
CA GLU A 206 -30.72 -10.33 -16.75
C GLU A 206 -29.80 -9.12 -16.89
N PHE A 207 -28.53 -9.33 -17.26
CA PHE A 207 -27.50 -8.30 -17.34
C PHE A 207 -26.93 -8.14 -18.76
N GLN A 208 -27.39 -8.95 -19.72
CA GLN A 208 -26.88 -8.93 -21.09
C GLN A 208 -27.29 -7.64 -21.84
N CYS A 209 -26.34 -7.05 -22.56
CA CYS A 209 -26.52 -5.85 -23.39
C CYS A 209 -26.55 -6.15 -24.88
#